data_AF-A0A838P466-F1
#
_entry.id   AF-A0A838P466-F1
#
_cell.length_a   1.000
_cell.length_b   1.000
_cell.length_c   1.000
_cell.angle_alpha   90.00
_cell.angle_beta   90.00
_cell.angle_gamma   90.00
#
_symmetry.space_group_name_H-M   'P 1'
#
loop_
_entity.id
_entity.type
_entity.pdbx_description
1 polymer ?
#
loop_
_entity_poly.entity_id
_entity_poly.type
_entity_poly.pdbx_seq_one_letter_code
_entity_poly.pdbx_strand_id
1 'polypeptide(L)' 'MSADALLDPIRQHVAGLGFELVDLRRAGALQRPILQVRVDRPDSRPGQGITADDCAGISRSLERFLESKAMVGP' A
#
# COMPACT_ATOMS: atom_id res chain seq x y z
N MET A 1 1.10 -14.90 8.48
CA MET A 1 0.13 -13.94 7.92
C MET A 1 0.24 -13.94 6.41
N SER A 2 -0.81 -14.35 5.69
CA SER A 2 -0.82 -14.30 4.22
C SER A 2 -0.93 -12.85 3.74
N ALA A 3 -0.39 -12.55 2.56
CA ALA A 3 -0.61 -11.26 1.90
C ALA A 3 -2.11 -10.99 1.67
N ASP A 4 -2.90 -12.06 1.50
CA ASP A 4 -4.36 -11.98 1.32
C ASP A 4 -5.07 -11.29 2.49
N ALA A 5 -4.60 -11.50 3.72
CA ALA A 5 -5.19 -10.88 4.91
C ALA A 5 -4.95 -9.36 4.97
N LEU A 6 -3.92 -8.88 4.26
CA LEU A 6 -3.61 -7.45 4.14
C LEU A 6 -4.25 -6.81 2.92
N LEU A 7 -4.68 -7.61 1.94
CA LEU A 7 -5.13 -7.12 0.64
C LEU A 7 -6.35 -6.20 0.77
N ASP A 8 -7.42 -6.67 1.39
CA ASP A 8 -8.66 -5.88 1.49
C ASP A 8 -8.50 -4.63 2.36
N PRO A 9 -7.87 -4.68 3.56
CA PRO A 9 -7.63 -3.49 4.36
C PRO A 9 -6.77 -2.44 3.65
N ILE A 10 -5.70 -2.86 2.95
CA ILE A 10 -4.83 -1.95 2.21
C ILE A 10 -5.57 -1.38 1.00
N ARG A 11 -6.33 -2.19 0.26
CA ARG A 11 -7.13 -1.72 -0.87
C ARG A 11 -8.12 -0.65 -0.43
N GLN A 12 -8.84 -0.88 0.66
CA GLN A 12 -9.80 0.08 1.21
C GLN A 12 -9.12 1.37 1.67
N HIS A 13 -7.98 1.27 2.34
CA HIS A 13 -7.24 2.45 2.79
C HIS A 13 -6.71 3.28 1.62
N VAL A 14 -6.10 2.64 0.62
CA VAL A 14 -5.59 3.29 -0.61
C VAL A 14 -6.74 3.95 -1.38
N ALA A 15 -7.89 3.29 -1.51
CA ALA A 15 -9.09 3.87 -2.12
C ALA A 15 -9.59 5.09 -1.35
N GLY A 16 -9.57 5.05 -0.02
CA GLY A 16 -9.91 6.20 0.83
C GLY A 16 -8.97 7.41 0.69
N LEU A 17 -7.74 7.18 0.18
CA LEU A 17 -6.79 8.24 -0.16
C LEU A 17 -6.96 8.76 -1.60
N GLY A 18 -7.89 8.21 -2.39
CA GLY A 18 -8.14 8.60 -3.78
C GLY A 18 -7.25 7.90 -4.82
N PHE A 19 -6.66 6.76 -4.45
CA PHE A 19 -5.79 5.97 -5.33
C PHE A 19 -6.37 4.57 -5.57
N GLU A 20 -5.91 3.90 -6.61
CA GLU A 20 -6.24 2.51 -6.90
C GLU A 20 -5.08 1.59 -6.51
N LEU A 21 -5.37 0.52 -5.77
CA LEU A 21 -4.38 -0.54 -5.50
C LEU A 21 -4.31 -1.48 -6.71
N VAL A 22 -3.17 -1.49 -7.38
CA VAL A 22 -2.92 -2.30 -8.58
C VAL A 22 -2.32 -3.66 -8.26
N ASP A 23 -1.39 -3.72 -7.31
CA ASP A 23 -0.74 -4.96 -6.90
C ASP A 23 -0.27 -4.87 -5.45
N LEU A 24 -0.24 -6.01 -4.76
CA LEU A 24 0.26 -6.15 -3.41
C LEU A 24 1.09 -7.43 -3.32
N ARG A 25 2.37 -7.29 -2.97
CA ARG A 25 3.27 -8.42 -2.79
C ARG A 25 3.95 -8.38 -1.44
N ARG A 26 4.11 -9.56 -0.84
CA ARG A 26 5.02 -9.75 0.28
C ARG A 26 6.31 -10.36 -0.23
N ALA A 27 7.41 -9.64 -0.05
CA ALA A 27 8.75 -10.02 -0.43
C ALA A 27 9.69 -9.99 0.79
N GLY A 28 10.99 -10.17 0.56
CA GLY A 28 12.01 -10.11 1.62
C GLY A 28 12.12 -11.40 2.43
N ALA A 29 13.09 -11.40 3.35
CA ALA A 29 13.35 -12.54 4.23
C ALA A 29 12.33 -12.60 5.38
N LEU A 30 12.16 -13.79 5.98
CA LEU A 30 11.26 -14.00 7.12
C LEU A 30 11.50 -13.03 8.29
N GLN A 31 12.77 -12.69 8.54
CA GLN A 31 13.19 -11.78 9.61
C GLN A 31 13.04 -10.28 9.25
N ARG A 32 12.82 -9.97 7.96
CA ARG A 32 12.63 -8.60 7.47
C ARG A 32 11.68 -8.61 6.27
N PRO A 33 10.39 -8.85 6.50
CA PRO A 33 9.41 -8.90 5.42
C PRO A 33 9.26 -7.50 4.81
N ILE A 34 9.15 -7.45 3.49
CA ILE A 34 8.91 -6.23 2.73
C ILE A 34 7.50 -6.32 2.14
N LEU A 35 6.70 -5.30 2.34
CA LEU A 35 5.43 -5.14 1.66
C LEU A 35 5.62 -4.21 0.46
N GLN A 36 5.44 -4.74 -0.75
CA GLN A 36 5.50 -3.97 -1.98
C GLN A 36 4.07 -3.62 -2.39
N VAL A 37 3.77 -2.33 -2.43
CA VAL A 37 2.46 -1.79 -2.76
C VAL A 37 2.58 -1.06 -4.09
N ARG A 38 1.80 -1.46 -5.10
CA ARG A 38 1.72 -0.76 -6.38
C ARG A 38 0.38 -0.07 -6.49
N VAL A 39 0.42 1.22 -6.77
CA VAL A 39 -0.77 2.07 -6.89
C VAL A 39 -0.79 2.80 -8.23
N ASP A 40 -1.98 3.19 -8.65
CA ASP A 40 -2.20 4.13 -9.75
C ASP A 40 -3.35 5.09 -9.39
N ARG A 41 -3.64 6.05 -10.26
CA ARG A 41 -4.84 6.87 -10.14
C ARG A 41 -6.04 6.13 -10.74
N PRO A 42 -7.24 6.26 -10.16
CA PRO A 42 -8.46 5.84 -10.82
C PRO A 42 -8.53 6.49 -12.21
N ASP A 43 -8.91 5.70 -13.23
CA ASP A 43 -8.99 6.15 -14.63
C ASP A 43 -7.69 6.75 -15.19
N SER A 44 -6.53 6.26 -14.73
CA SER A 44 -5.20 6.75 -15.12
C SER A 44 -5.04 6.86 -16.65
N ARG A 45 -4.49 7.99 -17.09
CA ARG A 45 -4.22 8.30 -18.50
C ARG A 45 -2.73 8.60 -18.68
N PRO A 46 -2.18 8.43 -19.89
CA PRO A 46 -0.82 8.87 -20.18
C PRO A 46 -0.59 10.33 -19.72
N GLY A 47 0.43 10.54 -18.89
CA GLY A 47 0.76 11.85 -18.32
C GLY A 47 0.07 12.21 -17.00
N GLN A 48 -0.82 11.37 -16.45
CA GLN A 48 -1.54 11.61 -15.19
C GLN A 48 -1.23 10.55 -14.11
N GLY A 49 0.01 10.08 -14.10
CA GLY A 49 0.44 9.02 -13.19
C GLY A 49 0.65 9.46 -11.75
N ILE A 50 1.14 8.52 -10.96
CA ILE A 50 1.57 8.71 -9.57
C ILE A 50 2.95 9.37 -9.54
N THR A 51 3.11 10.37 -8.68
CA THR A 51 4.39 11.04 -8.43
C THR A 51 5.16 10.42 -7.27
N ALA A 52 6.44 10.77 -7.10
CA ALA A 52 7.22 10.35 -5.95
C ALA A 52 6.65 10.91 -4.63
N ASP A 53 6.08 12.11 -4.65
CA ASP A 53 5.45 12.73 -3.48
C ASP A 53 4.15 12.02 -3.08
N ASP A 54 3.34 11.61 -4.06
CA ASP A 54 2.19 10.74 -3.82
C ASP A 54 2.63 9.43 -3.14
N CYS A 55 3.68 8.78 -3.67
CA CYS A 55 4.24 7.56 -3.09
C CYS A 55 4.69 7.77 -1.64
N ALA A 56 5.38 8.87 -1.33
CA ALA A 56 5.82 9.20 0.01
C ALA A 56 4.63 9.47 0.97
N GLY A 57 3.58 10.12 0.47
CA GLY A 57 2.35 10.34 1.24
C GLY A 57 1.62 9.04 1.54
N ILE A 58 1.45 8.18 0.53
CA ILE A 58 0.79 6.88 0.64
C ILE A 58 1.57 5.96 1.59
N SER A 59 2.90 5.88 1.45
CA SER A 59 3.73 5.00 2.29
C SER A 59 3.61 5.36 3.78
N ARG A 60 3.75 6.65 4.12
CA ARG A 60 3.58 7.11 5.52
C ARG A 60 2.16 6.92 6.05
N SER A 61 1.15 7.05 5.18
CA SER A 61 -0.25 6.82 5.56
C SER A 61 -0.51 5.34 5.86
N LEU A 62 0.03 4.44 5.01
CA LEU A 62 -0.08 3.00 5.19
C LEU A 62 0.68 2.52 6.42
N GLU A 63 1.88 3.05 6.68
CA GLU A 63 2.66 2.74 7.89
C GLU A 63 1.83 3.00 9.15
N ARG A 64 1.32 4.24 9.33
CA ARG A 64 0.47 4.59 10.48
C ARG A 64 -0.79 3.72 10.58
N PHE A 65 -1.42 3.42 9.44
CA PHE A 65 -2.61 2.57 9.41
C PHE A 65 -2.30 1.14 9.89
N LEU A 66 -1.23 0.54 9.37
CA LEU A 66 -0.82 -0.82 9.70
C LEU A 66 -0.36 -0.96 11.16
N GLU A 67 0.37 0.04 11.68
CA GLU A 67 0.74 0.15 13.09
C GLU A 67 -0.50 0.26 13.99
N SER A 68 -1.44 1.15 13.66
CA SER A 68 -2.64 1.38 14.47
C SER A 68 -3.53 0.13 14.61
N LYS A 69 -3.48 -0.77 13.64
CA LYS A 69 -4.23 -2.03 13.65
C LYS A 69 -3.41 -3.23 14.15
N ALA A 70 -2.18 -3.00 14.62
CA ALA A 70 -1.23 -4.05 15.02
C ALA A 70 -1.07 -5.16 13.96
N MET A 71 -1.13 -4.78 12.68
CA MET A 71 -1.06 -5.72 11.54
C MET A 71 0.36 -5.97 11.07
N VAL A 72 1.33 -5.19 11.54
CA VAL A 72 2.76 -5.35 11.32
C VAL A 72 3.46 -5.40 12.69
N GLY A 73 4.65 -6.03 12.75
CA GLY A 73 5.40 -6.16 14.00
C GLY A 73 5.82 -4.80 14.58
N PRO A 74 6.22 -4.76 15.87
CA PRO A 74 6.75 -3.55 16.50
C PRO A 74 8.03 -3.05 15.82
#